data_AF-A0A359IJH8-F1
#
_entry.id   AF-A0A359IJH8-F1
#
_cell.length_a   1.000
_cell.length_b   1.000
_cell.length_c   1.000
_cell.angle_alpha   90.00
_cell.angle_beta   90.00
_cell.angle_gamma   90.00
#
_symmetry.space_group_name_H-M   'P 1'
#
loop_
_entity.id
_entity.type
_entity.pdbx_description
1 polymer ?
#
loop_
_entity_poly.entity_id
_entity_poly.type
_entity_poly.pdbx_seq_one_letter_code
_entity_poly.pdbx_strand_id
1 'polypeptide(L)'
;MVSPIAIGISIALGTLTCSWSMAVVLKLAATIALVGILTMFADWSKVKGEFVNNLKVFISVFLVSVFPLFFNFLLYDFILCIFEASVTVMLYILLRKGTSILLAENKRNIFTTEEVISLAFIGTLVIAGIRDFGILGTDFRSIICIFIVLILSRAKGAGIGAAAGVVMGLVSGLTGMANFNVIGSYAFSGLLAGLFRKLGNIGVILGFITGNAVLTYYVTGSTEVLIQLRDIAFSSILFYMLPSKVINKAGRIFDERIRNGEETDNCKFRSTNIAVQKLNAFSKAVEELAVTFNKVPQPEQALGEYDVTSFFDNVAERVCKDCSLCIYCWDRKFNSTYQAMFSMLEELERKGKLTPEDVPQCFSNDSCARAKILVENMNSLYEVYRVNLLWKKRVGESRGLVSQQLQGVSRMIAKLANEIDFESSFKEEMERKLYNELIKNGFSVGEIMIEQDYEDKLEIVVQSNACPGINKCRNEMDKIISKVIGKRMARKGYICSPAKMNSKCMIRFTSKEMLGVTVGLARVSKNHYKVSGDSYTFMELKDKKYVLG
;
A
#
# COMPACT_ATOMS: atom_id res chain seq x y z
N MET A 1 16.52 -38.85 8.77
CA MET A 1 16.40 -39.09 7.32
C MET A 1 15.79 -40.46 7.10
N VAL A 2 14.57 -40.55 6.57
CA VAL A 2 14.00 -41.83 6.13
C VAL A 2 14.68 -42.19 4.81
N SER A 3 15.24 -43.40 4.69
CA SER A 3 15.88 -43.79 3.43
C SER A 3 14.81 -43.94 2.32
N PRO A 4 15.09 -43.53 1.08
CA PRO A 4 14.18 -43.74 -0.06
C PRO A 4 13.77 -45.21 -0.21
N ILE A 5 14.68 -46.11 0.19
CA ILE A 5 14.49 -47.57 0.21
C ILE A 5 13.42 -47.96 1.23
N ALA A 6 13.43 -47.38 2.43
CA ALA A 6 12.40 -47.65 3.44
C ALA A 6 11.01 -47.20 2.97
N ILE A 7 10.91 -46.05 2.29
CA ILE A 7 9.65 -45.57 1.70
C ILE A 7 9.17 -46.52 0.60
N GLY A 8 10.06 -46.97 -0.28
CA GLY A 8 9.73 -47.95 -1.33
C GLY A 8 9.23 -49.27 -0.76
N ILE A 9 9.86 -49.78 0.30
CA ILE A 9 9.44 -51.01 0.99
C ILE A 9 8.07 -50.82 1.66
N SER A 10 7.81 -49.68 2.31
CA SER A 10 6.51 -49.39 2.91
C SER A 10 5.38 -49.31 1.88
N ILE A 11 5.64 -48.73 0.70
CA ILE A 11 4.66 -48.67 -0.40
C ILE A 11 4.37 -50.08 -0.92
N ALA A 12 5.40 -50.92 -1.13
CA ALA A 12 5.23 -52.29 -1.61
C ALA A 12 4.47 -53.17 -0.59
N LEU A 13 4.77 -53.02 0.70
CA LEU A 13 4.05 -53.72 1.77
C LEU A 13 2.59 -53.25 1.86
N GLY A 14 2.33 -51.95 1.71
CA GLY A 14 0.98 -51.39 1.74
C GLY A 14 0.12 -51.86 0.55
N THR A 15 0.69 -51.91 -0.66
CA THR A 15 -0.05 -52.38 -1.84
C THR A 15 -0.38 -53.87 -1.73
N LEU A 16 0.54 -54.68 -1.20
CA LEU A 16 0.32 -56.09 -0.90
C LEU A 16 -0.81 -56.32 0.13
N THR A 17 -1.01 -55.39 1.08
CA THR A 17 -2.11 -55.50 2.05
C THR A 17 -3.49 -55.17 1.47
N CYS A 18 -3.58 -54.28 0.48
CA CYS A 18 -4.87 -53.86 -0.10
C CYS A 18 -5.33 -54.70 -1.29
N SER A 19 -4.40 -55.19 -2.12
CA SER A 19 -4.77 -55.98 -3.31
C SER A 19 -3.71 -57.02 -3.64
N TRP A 20 -4.09 -58.29 -3.64
CA TRP A 20 -3.26 -59.43 -4.08
C TRP A 20 -3.13 -59.54 -5.61
N SER A 21 -3.53 -58.51 -6.37
CA SER A 21 -3.42 -58.52 -7.81
C SER A 21 -1.98 -58.25 -8.24
N MET A 22 -1.31 -59.29 -8.75
CA MET A 22 0.04 -59.19 -9.32
C MET A 22 0.15 -58.08 -10.37
N ALA A 23 -0.94 -57.81 -11.11
CA ALA A 23 -0.99 -56.74 -12.10
C ALA A 23 -0.77 -55.34 -11.49
N VAL A 24 -1.32 -55.05 -10.30
CA VAL A 24 -1.17 -53.74 -9.64
C VAL A 24 0.26 -53.56 -9.14
N VAL A 25 0.85 -54.61 -8.57
CA VAL A 25 2.24 -54.61 -8.09
C VAL A 25 3.21 -54.39 -9.25
N LEU A 26 3.00 -55.10 -10.38
CA LEU A 26 3.80 -54.93 -11.60
C LEU A 26 3.67 -53.53 -12.20
N LYS A 27 2.45 -52.98 -12.25
CA LYS A 27 2.19 -51.61 -12.72
C LYS A 27 2.93 -50.58 -11.88
N LEU A 28 2.90 -50.73 -10.55
CA LEU A 28 3.56 -49.83 -9.62
C LEU A 28 5.09 -49.94 -9.70
N ALA A 29 5.64 -51.15 -9.84
CA ALA A 29 7.06 -51.35 -10.06
C ALA A 29 7.55 -50.74 -11.38
N ALA A 30 6.79 -50.94 -12.47
CA ALA A 30 7.11 -50.40 -13.79
C ALA A 30 7.07 -48.86 -13.82
N THR A 31 6.08 -48.24 -13.17
CA THR A 31 6.01 -46.77 -13.06
C THR A 31 7.20 -46.20 -12.27
N ILE A 32 7.57 -46.79 -11.13
CA ILE A 32 8.74 -46.36 -10.36
C ILE A 32 10.03 -46.51 -11.17
N ALA A 33 10.20 -47.64 -11.87
CA ALA A 33 11.36 -47.87 -12.72
C ALA A 33 11.44 -46.84 -13.85
N LEU A 34 10.31 -46.52 -14.50
CA LEU A 34 10.29 -45.57 -15.61
C LEU A 34 10.52 -44.13 -15.16
N VAL A 35 9.98 -43.73 -13.99
CA VAL A 35 10.34 -42.45 -13.34
C VAL A 35 11.85 -42.40 -13.05
N GLY A 36 12.40 -43.48 -12.48
CA GLY A 36 13.84 -43.61 -12.20
C GLY A 36 14.70 -43.42 -13.45
N ILE A 37 14.37 -44.15 -14.53
CA ILE A 37 15.04 -44.06 -15.84
C ILE A 37 14.93 -42.62 -16.39
N LEU A 38 13.74 -42.02 -16.40
CA LEU A 38 13.54 -40.64 -16.87
C LEU A 38 14.28 -39.61 -16.00
N THR A 39 14.51 -39.90 -14.72
CA THR A 39 15.32 -39.03 -13.85
C THR A 39 16.83 -39.20 -14.07
N MET A 40 17.30 -40.39 -14.43
CA MET A 40 18.72 -40.68 -14.71
C MET A 40 19.16 -40.22 -16.11
N PHE A 41 18.34 -40.45 -17.13
CA PHE A 41 18.70 -40.11 -18.52
C PHE A 41 18.42 -38.64 -18.88
N ALA A 42 17.46 -38.01 -18.19
CA ALA A 42 17.16 -36.60 -18.44
C ALA A 42 17.95 -35.67 -17.51
N ASP A 43 19.27 -35.61 -17.73
CA ASP A 43 20.10 -34.41 -17.52
C ASP A 43 19.81 -33.34 -18.60
N TRP A 44 18.59 -33.36 -19.14
CA TRP A 44 18.15 -32.48 -20.20
C TRP A 44 17.74 -31.12 -19.63
N SER A 45 18.68 -30.20 -19.81
CA SER A 45 18.53 -28.76 -19.94
C SER A 45 18.57 -27.92 -18.67
N LYS A 46 19.17 -26.74 -18.82
CA LYS A 46 19.26 -25.60 -17.90
C LYS A 46 17.89 -25.07 -17.40
N VAL A 47 16.79 -25.76 -17.68
CA VAL A 47 15.44 -25.42 -17.24
C VAL A 47 15.18 -26.10 -15.88
N LYS A 48 15.64 -25.46 -14.81
CA LYS A 48 15.17 -25.77 -13.44
C LYS A 48 13.70 -25.36 -13.34
N GLY A 49 12.78 -26.29 -13.54
CA GLY A 49 11.34 -26.01 -13.46
C GLY A 49 10.56 -27.18 -12.89
N GLU A 50 9.67 -26.90 -11.92
CA GLU A 50 8.74 -27.86 -11.34
C GLU A 50 7.87 -28.56 -12.40
N PHE A 51 7.64 -27.88 -13.53
CA PHE A 51 6.92 -28.39 -14.69
C PHE A 51 7.57 -29.64 -15.30
N VAL A 52 8.90 -29.70 -15.39
CA VAL A 52 9.62 -30.83 -15.99
C VAL A 52 9.43 -32.10 -15.16
N ASN A 53 9.43 -31.97 -13.83
CA ASN A 53 9.21 -33.10 -12.93
C ASN A 53 7.77 -33.62 -13.02
N ASN A 54 6.78 -32.71 -13.09
CA ASN A 54 5.38 -33.11 -13.25
C ASN A 54 5.15 -33.85 -14.58
N LEU A 55 5.82 -33.42 -15.67
CA LEU A 55 5.73 -34.06 -16.98
C LEU A 55 6.35 -35.47 -16.97
N LYS A 56 7.49 -35.66 -16.28
CA LYS A 56 8.10 -37.00 -16.12
C LYS A 56 7.14 -37.97 -15.44
N VAL A 57 6.47 -37.54 -14.37
CA VAL A 57 5.46 -38.36 -13.66
C VAL A 57 4.29 -38.69 -14.60
N PHE A 58 3.76 -37.70 -15.32
CA PHE A 58 2.66 -37.92 -16.28
C PHE A 58 3.01 -39.00 -17.32
N ILE A 59 4.14 -38.82 -18.01
CA ILE A 59 4.59 -39.74 -19.08
C ILE A 59 4.80 -41.13 -18.52
N SER A 60 5.35 -41.24 -17.30
CA SER A 60 5.60 -42.54 -16.69
C SER A 60 4.33 -43.35 -16.42
N VAL A 61 3.33 -42.71 -15.82
CA VAL A 61 2.05 -43.37 -15.52
C VAL A 61 1.29 -43.66 -16.81
N PHE A 62 1.29 -42.74 -17.77
CA PHE A 62 0.60 -42.90 -19.03
C PHE A 62 1.16 -44.05 -19.86
N LEU A 63 2.49 -44.13 -20.05
CA LEU A 63 3.11 -45.21 -20.84
C LEU A 63 2.86 -46.59 -20.24
N VAL A 64 2.97 -46.70 -18.90
CA VAL A 64 2.72 -47.98 -18.22
C VAL A 64 1.24 -48.37 -18.28
N SER A 65 0.32 -47.40 -18.20
CA SER A 65 -1.13 -47.65 -18.26
C SER A 65 -1.63 -47.97 -19.66
N VAL A 66 -0.97 -47.45 -20.70
CA VAL A 66 -1.31 -47.74 -22.11
C VAL A 66 -0.76 -49.09 -22.57
N PHE A 67 0.29 -49.64 -21.93
CA PHE A 67 0.90 -50.90 -22.35
C PHE A 67 -0.10 -52.08 -22.51
N PRO A 68 -1.04 -52.33 -21.59
CA PRO A 68 -2.05 -53.38 -21.76
C PRO A 68 -3.01 -53.15 -22.95
N LEU A 69 -3.23 -51.90 -23.37
CA LEU A 69 -4.14 -51.57 -24.48
C LEU A 69 -3.63 -51.99 -25.85
N PHE A 70 -2.33 -52.28 -25.99
CA PHE A 70 -1.78 -52.85 -27.23
C PHE A 70 -2.35 -54.24 -27.54
N PHE A 71 -2.79 -54.99 -26.53
CA PHE A 71 -3.34 -56.33 -26.71
C PHE A 71 -4.86 -56.32 -26.95
N ASN A 72 -5.57 -55.33 -26.42
CA ASN A 72 -7.01 -55.16 -26.65
C ASN A 72 -7.40 -53.67 -26.50
N PHE A 73 -7.69 -53.00 -27.61
CA PHE A 73 -7.94 -51.56 -27.61
C PHE A 73 -9.43 -51.25 -27.43
N LEU A 74 -9.76 -50.60 -26.32
CA LEU A 74 -11.03 -49.90 -26.15
C LEU A 74 -10.78 -48.40 -25.90
N LEU A 75 -11.54 -47.55 -26.59
CA LEU A 75 -11.46 -46.09 -26.44
C LEU A 75 -11.75 -45.65 -25.00
N TYR A 76 -12.66 -46.35 -24.31
CA TYR A 76 -12.98 -46.11 -22.90
C TYR A 76 -11.74 -46.28 -22.00
N ASP A 77 -10.99 -47.37 -22.17
CA ASP A 77 -9.81 -47.64 -21.35
C ASP A 77 -8.67 -46.66 -21.65
N PHE A 78 -8.56 -46.18 -22.90
CA PHE A 78 -7.62 -45.13 -23.26
C PHE A 78 -7.93 -43.80 -22.54
N ILE A 79 -9.20 -43.40 -22.49
CA ILE A 79 -9.62 -42.22 -21.71
C ILE A 79 -9.32 -42.41 -20.22
N LEU A 80 -9.55 -43.62 -19.69
CA LEU A 80 -9.27 -43.96 -18.30
C LEU A 80 -7.77 -43.84 -17.98
N CYS A 81 -6.88 -44.22 -18.90
CA CYS A 81 -5.44 -44.02 -18.76
C CYS A 81 -5.03 -42.55 -18.67
N ILE A 82 -5.64 -41.67 -19.47
CA ILE A 82 -5.40 -40.22 -19.41
C ILE A 82 -5.86 -39.67 -18.05
N PHE A 83 -7.02 -40.11 -17.57
CA PHE A 83 -7.56 -39.69 -16.29
C PHE A 83 -6.66 -40.15 -15.13
N GLU A 84 -6.21 -41.40 -15.14
CA GLU A 84 -5.29 -41.95 -14.15
C GLU A 84 -3.97 -41.19 -14.09
N ALA A 85 -3.35 -40.90 -15.24
CA ALA A 85 -2.13 -40.12 -15.31
C ALA A 85 -2.33 -38.68 -14.79
N SER A 86 -3.46 -38.05 -15.14
CA SER A 86 -3.80 -36.70 -14.70
C SER A 86 -4.01 -36.61 -13.18
N VAL A 87 -4.77 -37.54 -12.61
CA VAL A 87 -5.01 -37.62 -11.16
C VAL A 87 -3.70 -37.87 -10.41
N THR A 88 -2.84 -38.75 -10.93
CA THR A 88 -1.54 -39.05 -10.30
C THR A 88 -0.62 -37.83 -10.25
N VAL A 89 -0.59 -37.01 -11.29
CA VAL A 89 0.17 -35.75 -11.30
C VAL A 89 -0.39 -34.74 -10.29
N MET A 90 -1.72 -34.62 -10.20
CA MET A 90 -2.35 -33.72 -9.22
C MET A 90 -2.00 -34.13 -7.78
N LEU A 91 -2.07 -35.42 -7.48
CA LEU A 91 -1.67 -35.97 -6.19
C LEU A 91 -0.18 -35.79 -5.92
N TYR A 92 0.68 -35.96 -6.93
CA TYR A 92 2.12 -35.73 -6.82
C TYR A 92 2.43 -34.28 -6.43
N ILE A 93 1.80 -33.30 -7.07
CA ILE A 93 1.99 -31.87 -6.75
C ILE A 93 1.57 -31.58 -5.30
N LEU A 94 0.41 -32.09 -4.87
CA LEU A 94 -0.10 -31.91 -3.52
C LEU A 94 0.84 -32.54 -2.46
N LEU A 95 1.26 -33.79 -2.66
CA LEU A 95 2.12 -34.51 -1.72
C LEU A 95 3.55 -33.95 -1.69
N ARG A 96 4.10 -33.51 -2.83
CA ARG A 96 5.44 -32.91 -2.88
C ARG A 96 5.52 -31.63 -2.04
N LYS A 97 4.50 -30.76 -2.11
CA LYS A 97 4.43 -29.55 -1.27
C LYS A 97 4.29 -29.88 0.21
N GLY A 98 3.48 -30.87 0.57
CA GLY A 98 3.32 -31.26 1.98
C GLY A 98 4.55 -31.95 2.58
N THR A 99 5.23 -32.79 1.80
CA THR A 99 6.43 -33.53 2.24
C THR A 99 7.67 -32.63 2.35
N SER A 100 7.82 -31.63 1.47
CA SER A 100 8.93 -30.67 1.56
C SER A 100 8.92 -29.88 2.88
N ILE A 101 7.73 -29.65 3.44
CA ILE A 101 7.55 -29.02 4.75
C ILE A 101 7.95 -29.97 5.89
N LEU A 102 7.45 -31.21 5.85
CA LEU A 102 7.71 -32.21 6.90
C LEU A 102 9.19 -32.60 6.99
N LEU A 103 9.90 -32.57 5.86
CA LEU A 103 11.32 -32.93 5.75
C LEU A 103 12.27 -31.72 5.86
N ALA A 104 11.74 -30.49 5.95
CA ALA A 104 12.58 -29.31 6.11
C ALA A 104 13.21 -29.28 7.51
N GLU A 105 14.54 -29.27 7.59
CA GLU A 105 15.28 -29.16 8.86
C GLU A 105 15.12 -27.80 9.53
N ASN A 106 14.77 -26.76 8.76
CA ASN A 106 14.51 -25.42 9.28
C ASN A 106 13.02 -25.23 9.62
N LYS A 107 12.74 -24.95 10.90
CA LYS A 107 11.39 -24.60 11.39
C LYS A 107 10.94 -23.28 10.78
N ARG A 108 10.26 -23.35 9.64
CA ARG A 108 9.45 -22.25 9.13
C ARG A 108 8.15 -22.22 9.94
N ASN A 109 7.85 -21.07 10.55
CA ASN A 109 6.65 -20.87 11.38
C ASN A 109 5.49 -20.25 10.59
N ILE A 110 5.58 -20.16 9.26
CA ILE A 110 4.59 -19.54 8.38
C ILE A 110 4.43 -20.43 7.15
N PHE A 111 3.21 -20.92 6.91
CA PHE A 111 2.87 -21.78 5.78
C PHE A 111 1.90 -21.07 4.83
N THR A 112 2.02 -21.34 3.53
CA THR A 112 1.07 -20.83 2.52
C THR A 112 -0.26 -21.59 2.56
N THR A 113 -1.30 -21.06 1.92
CA THR A 113 -2.62 -21.71 1.88
C THR A 113 -2.57 -23.09 1.20
N GLU A 114 -1.80 -23.22 0.12
CA GLU A 114 -1.57 -24.49 -0.57
C GLU A 114 -0.83 -25.49 0.30
N GLU A 115 0.18 -25.03 1.05
CA GLU A 115 0.94 -25.86 2.00
C GLU A 115 0.04 -26.38 3.12
N VAL A 116 -0.91 -25.58 3.62
CA VAL A 116 -1.91 -26.02 4.61
C VAL A 116 -2.84 -27.09 4.04
N ILE A 117 -3.31 -26.92 2.81
CA ILE A 117 -4.17 -27.91 2.13
C ILE A 117 -3.39 -29.21 1.93
N SER A 118 -2.13 -29.13 1.49
CA SER A 118 -1.24 -30.30 1.34
C SER A 118 -0.98 -31.02 2.65
N LEU A 119 -0.75 -30.29 3.75
CA LEU A 119 -0.56 -30.87 5.09
C LEU A 119 -1.85 -31.53 5.60
N ALA A 120 -3.00 -30.88 5.40
CA ALA A 120 -4.30 -31.45 5.75
C ALA A 120 -4.51 -32.76 4.98
N PHE A 121 -4.21 -32.78 3.67
CA PHE A 121 -4.33 -33.97 2.83
C PHE A 121 -3.46 -35.14 3.33
N ILE A 122 -2.19 -34.89 3.66
CA ILE A 122 -1.31 -35.90 4.26
C ILE A 122 -1.86 -36.39 5.60
N GLY A 123 -2.34 -35.47 6.45
CA GLY A 123 -2.95 -35.80 7.73
C GLY A 123 -4.15 -36.73 7.57
N THR A 124 -5.01 -36.47 6.58
CA THR A 124 -6.18 -37.31 6.30
C THR A 124 -5.79 -38.69 5.78
N LEU A 125 -4.75 -38.81 4.96
CA LEU A 125 -4.22 -40.11 4.54
C LEU A 125 -3.71 -40.94 5.73
N VAL A 126 -3.08 -40.29 6.72
CA VAL A 126 -2.69 -40.94 7.97
C VAL A 126 -3.91 -41.41 8.74
N ILE A 127 -4.96 -40.59 8.82
CA ILE A 127 -6.24 -40.94 9.49
C ILE A 127 -6.95 -42.09 8.77
N ALA A 128 -6.92 -42.12 7.43
CA ALA A 128 -7.48 -43.19 6.63
C ALA A 128 -6.82 -44.55 6.90
N GLY A 129 -5.52 -44.56 7.24
CA GLY A 129 -4.80 -45.77 7.62
C GLY A 129 -5.12 -46.31 9.02
N ILE A 130 -5.85 -45.55 9.85
CA ILE A 130 -6.28 -46.02 11.18
C ILE A 130 -7.44 -47.00 11.00
N ARG A 131 -7.30 -48.20 11.57
CA ARG A 131 -8.34 -49.24 11.55
C ARG A 131 -9.64 -48.72 12.17
N ASP A 132 -10.76 -49.07 11.55
CA ASP A 132 -12.13 -48.78 12.00
C ASP A 132 -12.29 -49.10 13.50
N PHE A 133 -12.37 -48.05 14.31
CA PHE A 133 -12.64 -48.13 15.73
C PHE A 133 -13.96 -47.41 15.99
N GLY A 134 -15.05 -48.18 15.97
CA GLY A 134 -16.38 -47.69 16.32
C GLY A 134 -16.64 -47.91 17.81
N ILE A 135 -16.77 -46.82 18.57
CA ILE A 135 -17.32 -46.87 19.93
C ILE A 135 -18.73 -46.28 19.84
N LEU A 136 -19.75 -46.96 20.38
CA LEU A 136 -21.14 -46.47 20.41
C LEU A 136 -21.78 -46.14 19.04
N GLY A 137 -21.30 -46.75 17.94
CA GLY A 137 -21.86 -46.56 16.60
C GLY A 137 -21.46 -45.24 15.92
N THR A 138 -20.46 -44.53 16.45
CA THR A 138 -19.82 -43.36 15.81
C THR A 138 -18.50 -43.75 15.17
N ASP A 139 -18.20 -43.20 14.00
CA ASP A 139 -16.92 -43.40 13.32
C ASP A 139 -15.89 -42.37 13.82
N PHE A 140 -14.87 -42.86 14.52
CA PHE A 140 -13.82 -42.02 15.08
C PHE A 140 -13.08 -41.20 14.00
N ARG A 141 -12.95 -41.74 12.77
CA ARG A 141 -12.31 -41.02 11.66
C ARG A 141 -13.12 -39.80 11.26
N SER A 142 -14.43 -39.98 11.08
CA SER A 142 -15.37 -38.88 10.80
C SER A 142 -15.32 -37.78 11.86
N ILE A 143 -15.19 -38.14 13.15
CA ILE A 143 -15.04 -37.15 14.24
C ILE A 143 -13.78 -36.30 14.06
N ILE A 144 -12.62 -36.92 13.77
CA ILE A 144 -11.37 -36.19 13.55
C ILE A 144 -11.47 -35.31 12.30
N CYS A 145 -12.08 -35.82 11.22
CA CYS A 145 -12.28 -35.07 9.98
C CYS A 145 -13.03 -33.77 10.22
N ILE A 146 -14.20 -33.85 10.86
CA ILE A 146 -15.03 -32.69 11.20
C ILE A 146 -14.26 -31.73 12.12
N PHE A 147 -13.55 -32.26 13.11
CA PHE A 147 -12.77 -31.45 14.06
C PHE A 147 -11.67 -30.63 13.37
N ILE A 148 -10.93 -31.23 12.44
CA ILE A 148 -9.92 -30.53 11.63
C ILE A 148 -10.55 -29.43 10.79
N VAL A 149 -11.69 -29.71 10.13
CA VAL A 149 -12.41 -28.71 9.32
C VAL A 149 -12.87 -27.53 10.19
N LEU A 150 -13.41 -27.78 11.39
CA LEU A 150 -13.83 -26.71 12.31
C LEU A 150 -12.65 -25.83 12.75
N ILE A 151 -11.50 -26.42 13.08
CA ILE A 151 -10.28 -25.68 13.44
C ILE A 151 -9.81 -24.80 12.28
N LEU A 152 -9.67 -25.38 11.09
CA LEU A 152 -9.18 -24.65 9.91
C LEU A 152 -10.16 -23.55 9.49
N SER A 153 -11.46 -23.81 9.54
CA SER A 153 -12.51 -22.82 9.29
C SER A 153 -12.44 -21.65 10.29
N ARG A 154 -12.27 -21.93 11.59
CA ARG A 154 -12.14 -20.91 12.63
C ARG A 154 -10.83 -20.13 12.55
N ALA A 155 -9.76 -20.75 12.06
CA ALA A 155 -8.43 -20.14 11.95
C ALA A 155 -8.27 -19.29 10.69
N LYS A 156 -8.88 -19.70 9.56
CA LYS A 156 -8.60 -19.13 8.24
C LYS A 156 -9.81 -18.66 7.44
N GLY A 157 -11.03 -18.92 7.93
CA GLY A 157 -12.26 -18.50 7.29
C GLY A 157 -12.71 -19.44 6.17
N ALA A 158 -13.67 -18.97 5.38
CA ALA A 158 -14.48 -19.76 4.46
C ALA A 158 -13.68 -20.53 3.39
N GLY A 159 -12.71 -19.90 2.74
CA GLY A 159 -11.96 -20.53 1.62
C GLY A 159 -11.16 -21.76 2.05
N ILE A 160 -10.40 -21.65 3.14
CA ILE A 160 -9.63 -22.78 3.68
C ILE A 160 -10.54 -23.81 4.36
N GLY A 161 -11.63 -23.37 5.00
CA GLY A 161 -12.65 -24.29 5.53
C GLY A 161 -13.26 -25.17 4.44
N ALA A 162 -13.62 -24.59 3.29
CA ALA A 162 -14.13 -25.32 2.14
C ALA A 162 -13.08 -26.27 1.55
N ALA A 163 -11.85 -25.80 1.32
CA ALA A 163 -10.77 -26.63 0.77
C ALA A 163 -10.41 -27.80 1.69
N ALA A 164 -10.33 -27.57 3.00
CA ALA A 164 -10.16 -28.63 3.99
C ALA A 164 -11.34 -29.61 3.95
N GLY A 165 -12.57 -29.10 3.83
CA GLY A 165 -13.77 -29.93 3.67
C GLY A 165 -13.71 -30.84 2.44
N VAL A 166 -13.30 -30.31 1.28
CA VAL A 166 -13.09 -31.12 0.06
C VAL A 166 -12.05 -32.21 0.30
N VAL A 167 -10.91 -31.88 0.92
CA VAL A 167 -9.85 -32.84 1.23
C VAL A 167 -10.34 -33.94 2.18
N MET A 168 -10.99 -33.58 3.29
CA MET A 168 -11.50 -34.57 4.24
C MET A 168 -12.57 -35.46 3.59
N GLY A 169 -13.51 -34.84 2.88
CA GLY A 169 -14.61 -35.54 2.22
C GLY A 169 -14.11 -36.47 1.11
N LEU A 170 -13.12 -36.04 0.32
CA LEU A 170 -12.54 -36.84 -0.77
C LEU A 170 -11.85 -38.09 -0.23
N VAL A 171 -11.06 -37.97 0.85
CA VAL A 171 -10.45 -39.15 1.46
C VAL A 171 -11.51 -40.07 2.06
N SER A 172 -12.52 -39.52 2.75
CA SER A 172 -13.66 -40.31 3.26
C SER A 172 -14.43 -41.05 2.15
N GLY A 173 -14.63 -40.42 0.99
CA GLY A 173 -15.26 -41.08 -0.15
C GLY A 173 -14.40 -42.19 -0.76
N LEU A 174 -13.10 -41.94 -0.92
CA LEU A 174 -12.18 -42.88 -1.58
C LEU A 174 -11.91 -44.15 -0.76
N THR A 175 -11.93 -44.07 0.55
CA THR A 175 -11.72 -45.23 1.44
C THR A 175 -12.99 -46.05 1.66
N GLY A 176 -14.10 -45.69 1.01
CA GLY A 176 -15.40 -46.34 1.23
C GLY A 176 -16.02 -46.06 2.59
N MET A 177 -15.58 -45.00 3.29
CA MET A 177 -16.20 -44.60 4.57
C MET A 177 -17.60 -44.01 4.37
N ALA A 178 -17.87 -43.41 3.20
CA ALA A 178 -19.14 -42.78 2.90
C ALA A 178 -19.42 -42.67 1.40
N ASN A 179 -20.67 -42.33 1.04
CA ASN A 179 -21.08 -42.04 -0.34
C ASN A 179 -20.32 -40.83 -0.91
N PHE A 180 -20.09 -40.80 -2.23
CA PHE A 180 -19.42 -39.68 -2.91
C PHE A 180 -20.09 -38.31 -2.65
N ASN A 181 -21.39 -38.30 -2.35
CA ASN A 181 -22.15 -37.11 -1.97
C ASN A 181 -21.63 -36.42 -0.69
N VAL A 182 -20.92 -37.15 0.17
CA VAL A 182 -20.34 -36.62 1.41
C VAL A 182 -19.22 -35.61 1.16
N ILE A 183 -18.54 -35.68 0.00
CA ILE A 183 -17.52 -34.70 -0.41
C ILE A 183 -18.13 -33.29 -0.45
N GLY A 184 -19.30 -33.17 -1.07
CA GLY A 184 -20.04 -31.91 -1.14
C GLY A 184 -20.43 -31.41 0.25
N SER A 185 -20.84 -32.31 1.15
CA SER A 185 -21.31 -31.93 2.49
C SER A 185 -20.18 -31.35 3.33
N TYR A 186 -19.01 -31.99 3.36
CA TYR A 186 -17.86 -31.44 4.08
C TYR A 186 -17.38 -30.11 3.49
N ALA A 187 -17.35 -29.98 2.16
CA ALA A 187 -16.94 -28.75 1.49
C ALA A 187 -17.89 -27.58 1.82
N PHE A 188 -19.19 -27.80 1.70
CA PHE A 188 -20.20 -26.76 1.95
C PHE A 188 -20.32 -26.42 3.44
N SER A 189 -20.27 -27.42 4.31
CA SER A 189 -20.29 -27.23 5.76
C SER A 189 -19.04 -26.49 6.25
N GLY A 190 -17.86 -26.80 5.69
CA GLY A 190 -16.61 -26.07 5.95
C GLY A 190 -16.66 -24.61 5.48
N LEU A 191 -17.28 -24.35 4.32
CA LEU A 191 -17.50 -22.99 3.81
C LEU A 191 -18.35 -22.17 4.78
N LEU A 192 -19.54 -22.67 5.16
CA LEU A 192 -20.46 -21.96 6.06
C LEU A 192 -19.89 -21.79 7.47
N ALA A 193 -19.21 -22.82 7.99
CA ALA A 193 -18.47 -22.74 9.24
C ALA A 193 -17.42 -21.60 9.20
N GLY A 194 -16.69 -21.47 8.08
CA GLY A 194 -15.70 -20.41 7.91
C GLY A 194 -16.30 -19.02 7.68
N LEU A 195 -17.49 -18.91 7.06
CA LEU A 195 -18.22 -17.65 6.90
C LEU A 195 -18.68 -17.09 8.25
N PHE A 196 -19.21 -17.95 9.12
CA PHE A 196 -19.66 -17.56 10.46
C PHE A 196 -18.57 -17.49 11.52
N ARG A 197 -17.29 -17.54 11.12
CA ARG A 197 -16.14 -17.35 12.02
C ARG A 197 -16.25 -16.08 12.88
N LYS A 198 -16.81 -14.99 12.35
CA LYS A 198 -16.96 -13.70 13.07
C LYS A 198 -17.87 -13.80 14.31
N LEU A 199 -18.81 -14.75 14.32
CA LEU A 199 -19.72 -15.00 15.44
C LEU A 199 -19.09 -15.87 16.55
N GLY A 200 -17.78 -16.15 16.48
CA GLY A 200 -17.06 -16.95 17.46
C GLY A 200 -17.21 -18.47 17.25
N ASN A 201 -16.88 -19.25 18.27
CA ASN A 201 -16.86 -20.73 18.17
C ASN A 201 -18.25 -21.31 17.91
N ILE A 202 -19.29 -20.71 18.50
CA ILE A 202 -20.69 -21.11 18.32
C ILE A 202 -21.12 -20.90 16.87
N GLY A 203 -20.73 -19.78 16.25
CA GLY A 203 -21.03 -19.50 14.84
C GLY A 203 -20.44 -20.54 13.88
N VAL A 204 -19.20 -20.99 14.12
CA VAL A 204 -18.54 -22.01 13.30
C VAL A 204 -19.28 -23.36 13.40
N ILE A 205 -19.66 -23.77 14.62
CA ILE A 205 -20.41 -25.01 14.86
C ILE A 205 -21.78 -24.94 14.16
N LEU A 206 -22.51 -23.84 14.36
CA LEU A 206 -23.81 -23.64 13.72
C LEU A 206 -23.69 -23.63 12.19
N GLY A 207 -22.67 -22.97 11.64
CA GLY A 207 -22.42 -22.97 10.20
C GLY A 207 -22.19 -24.36 9.63
N PHE A 208 -21.44 -25.21 10.34
CA PHE A 208 -21.23 -26.60 9.92
C PHE A 208 -22.53 -27.41 9.97
N ILE A 209 -23.31 -27.30 11.06
CA ILE A 209 -24.59 -27.99 11.21
C ILE A 209 -25.58 -27.55 10.13
N THR A 210 -25.72 -26.24 9.91
CA THR A 210 -26.60 -25.68 8.88
C THR A 210 -26.17 -26.12 7.49
N GLY A 211 -24.86 -26.13 7.19
CA GLY A 211 -24.36 -26.61 5.91
C GLY A 211 -24.68 -28.07 5.64
N ASN A 212 -24.47 -28.93 6.63
CA ASN A 212 -24.79 -30.35 6.50
C ASN A 212 -26.31 -30.55 6.34
N ALA A 213 -27.13 -29.81 7.10
CA ALA A 213 -28.59 -29.90 7.02
C ALA A 213 -29.12 -29.47 5.64
N VAL A 214 -28.66 -28.33 5.12
CA VAL A 214 -29.05 -27.82 3.80
C VAL A 214 -28.64 -28.81 2.71
N LEU A 215 -27.39 -29.29 2.71
CA LEU A 215 -26.95 -30.17 1.63
C LEU A 215 -27.59 -31.56 1.69
N THR A 216 -27.79 -32.11 2.89
CA THR A 216 -28.52 -33.38 3.07
C THR A 216 -29.93 -33.28 2.50
N TYR A 217 -30.64 -32.18 2.77
CA TYR A 217 -31.99 -31.95 2.25
C TYR A 217 -32.02 -31.92 0.71
N TYR A 218 -31.08 -31.20 0.09
CA TYR A 218 -31.05 -31.04 -1.37
C TYR A 218 -30.57 -32.28 -2.13
N VAL A 219 -29.60 -33.02 -1.60
CA VAL A 219 -28.95 -34.11 -2.34
C VAL A 219 -29.67 -35.44 -2.17
N THR A 220 -30.12 -35.76 -0.95
CA THR A 220 -30.65 -37.09 -0.66
C THR A 220 -32.18 -37.16 -0.78
N GLY A 221 -32.87 -36.01 -0.77
CA GLY A 221 -34.35 -35.94 -0.86
C GLY A 221 -35.11 -36.70 0.24
N SER A 222 -34.37 -37.27 1.21
CA SER A 222 -34.80 -38.22 2.23
C SER A 222 -34.14 -37.86 3.56
N THR A 223 -34.56 -38.45 4.69
CA THR A 223 -33.93 -38.23 6.01
C THR A 223 -32.59 -38.96 6.20
N GLU A 224 -32.02 -39.56 5.15
CA GLU A 224 -30.70 -40.18 5.25
C GLU A 224 -29.61 -39.12 5.38
N VAL A 225 -29.02 -39.05 6.56
CA VAL A 225 -28.05 -38.04 6.93
C VAL A 225 -26.68 -38.38 6.32
N LEU A 226 -26.17 -37.51 5.45
CA LEU A 226 -24.86 -37.67 4.80
C LEU A 226 -23.71 -37.77 5.81
N ILE A 227 -23.71 -36.87 6.81
CA ILE A 227 -22.78 -36.88 7.94
C ILE A 227 -23.61 -37.04 9.20
N GLN A 228 -23.41 -38.12 9.97
CA GLN A 228 -24.20 -38.40 11.15
C GLN A 228 -24.15 -37.23 12.14
N LEU A 229 -25.31 -36.79 12.62
CA LEU A 229 -25.43 -35.72 13.64
C LEU A 229 -24.66 -36.04 14.92
N ARG A 230 -24.50 -37.34 15.25
CA ARG A 230 -23.70 -37.81 16.39
C ARG A 230 -22.23 -37.42 16.25
N ASP A 231 -21.64 -37.65 15.07
CA ASP A 231 -20.23 -37.32 14.82
C ASP A 231 -20.01 -35.80 14.89
N ILE A 232 -20.94 -35.02 14.33
CA ILE A 232 -20.92 -33.56 14.40
C ILE A 232 -21.00 -33.08 15.86
N ALA A 233 -21.86 -33.69 16.68
CA ALA A 233 -21.99 -33.34 18.09
C ALA A 233 -20.68 -33.59 18.87
N PHE A 234 -20.08 -34.77 18.72
CA PHE A 234 -18.80 -35.09 19.38
C PHE A 234 -17.66 -34.16 18.94
N SER A 235 -17.52 -33.92 17.63
CA SER A 235 -16.50 -32.99 17.11
C SER A 235 -16.72 -31.57 17.59
N SER A 236 -17.98 -31.14 17.69
CA SER A 236 -18.34 -29.79 18.16
C SER A 236 -18.02 -29.60 19.64
N ILE A 237 -18.29 -30.62 20.48
CA ILE A 237 -17.91 -30.60 21.90
C ILE A 237 -16.39 -30.53 22.04
N LEU A 238 -15.66 -31.36 21.30
CA LEU A 238 -14.20 -31.37 21.32
C LEU A 238 -13.61 -30.02 20.86
N PHE A 239 -14.19 -29.42 19.83
CA PHE A 239 -13.80 -28.09 19.34
C PHE A 239 -14.12 -26.97 20.34
N TYR A 240 -15.25 -27.05 21.02
CA TYR A 240 -15.65 -26.05 22.01
C TYR A 240 -14.75 -26.08 23.26
N MET A 241 -14.29 -27.26 23.68
CA MET A 241 -13.32 -27.41 24.77
C MET A 241 -11.95 -26.78 24.46
N LEU A 242 -11.64 -26.51 23.18
CA LEU A 242 -10.35 -25.95 22.79
C LEU A 242 -10.30 -24.44 23.12
N PRO A 243 -9.33 -23.99 23.96
CA PRO A 243 -9.25 -22.57 24.31
C PRO A 243 -8.92 -21.73 23.07
N SER A 244 -9.62 -20.59 22.93
CA SER A 244 -9.48 -19.66 21.80
C SER A 244 -8.04 -19.21 21.53
N LYS A 245 -7.18 -19.23 22.56
CA LYS A 245 -5.73 -18.96 22.44
C LYS A 245 -5.00 -19.96 21.55
N VAL A 246 -5.35 -21.24 21.60
CA VAL A 246 -4.71 -22.30 20.78
C VAL A 246 -5.13 -22.14 19.32
N ILE A 247 -6.42 -21.89 19.08
CA ILE A 247 -6.96 -21.68 17.72
C ILE A 247 -6.35 -20.42 17.08
N ASN A 248 -6.23 -19.33 17.84
CA ASN A 248 -5.61 -18.10 17.35
C ASN A 248 -4.10 -18.26 17.14
N LYS A 249 -3.41 -19.07 17.95
CA LYS A 249 -1.99 -19.40 17.75
C LYS A 249 -1.80 -20.25 16.49
N ALA A 250 -2.68 -21.21 16.24
CA ALA A 250 -2.71 -21.95 14.97
C ALA A 250 -2.90 -21.00 13.80
N GLY A 251 -3.89 -20.09 13.85
CA GLY A 251 -4.10 -19.07 12.81
C GLY A 251 -2.86 -18.25 12.48
N ARG A 252 -2.09 -17.83 13.50
CA ARG A 252 -0.83 -17.07 13.35
C ARG A 252 0.31 -17.86 12.70
N ILE A 253 0.40 -19.18 12.95
CA ILE A 253 1.39 -20.06 12.31
C ILE A 253 1.10 -20.22 10.81
N PHE A 254 -0.12 -19.91 10.38
CA PHE A 254 -0.54 -20.05 8.99
C PHE A 254 -0.76 -18.70 8.30
N ASP A 255 -0.68 -17.56 9.01
CA ASP A 255 -0.97 -16.21 8.47
C ASP A 255 0.26 -15.61 7.79
N GLU A 256 0.31 -15.77 6.47
CA GLU A 256 1.20 -15.03 5.56
C GLU A 256 1.14 -13.50 5.77
N ARG A 257 -0.03 -12.97 6.17
CA ARG A 257 -0.23 -11.53 6.36
C ARG A 257 0.64 -10.90 7.44
N ILE A 258 1.15 -11.67 8.41
CA ILE A 258 2.02 -11.10 9.45
C ILE A 258 3.43 -10.82 8.90
N ARG A 259 3.81 -11.39 7.74
CA ARG A 259 5.03 -11.00 7.00
C ARG A 259 4.80 -9.79 6.10
N ASN A 260 3.56 -9.54 5.68
CA ASN A 260 3.22 -8.29 5.03
C ASN A 260 2.80 -7.28 6.12
N GLY A 261 3.80 -6.59 6.69
CA GLY A 261 3.60 -5.31 7.38
C GLY A 261 2.85 -4.26 6.54
N GLU A 262 2.48 -4.61 5.31
CA GLU A 262 1.69 -3.84 4.36
C GLU A 262 0.32 -3.38 4.87
N GLU A 263 -0.37 -4.00 5.84
CA GLU A 263 -1.70 -3.48 6.24
C GLU A 263 -1.61 -2.26 7.19
N THR A 264 -0.58 -2.18 8.04
CA THR A 264 -0.32 -0.97 8.85
C THR A 264 0.53 0.05 8.11
N ASP A 265 1.48 -0.38 7.27
CA ASP A 265 2.28 0.54 6.43
C ASP A 265 1.50 1.04 5.21
N ASN A 266 0.66 0.24 4.52
CA ASN A 266 -0.17 0.81 3.45
C ASN A 266 -1.16 1.82 4.00
N CYS A 267 -1.68 1.69 5.22
CA CYS A 267 -2.64 2.68 5.71
C CYS A 267 -1.98 4.04 5.93
N LYS A 268 -0.77 4.05 6.53
CA LYS A 268 0.03 5.27 6.70
C LYS A 268 0.55 5.79 5.36
N PHE A 269 1.18 4.94 4.55
CA PHE A 269 1.72 5.29 3.25
C PHE A 269 0.64 5.79 2.30
N ARG A 270 -0.53 5.14 2.23
CA ARG A 270 -1.67 5.59 1.42
C ARG A 270 -2.22 6.91 1.94
N SER A 271 -2.27 7.12 3.25
CA SER A 271 -2.72 8.41 3.81
C SER A 271 -1.73 9.54 3.51
N THR A 272 -0.42 9.28 3.63
CA THR A 272 0.65 10.23 3.28
C THR A 272 0.67 10.51 1.78
N ASN A 273 0.56 9.49 0.93
CA ASN A 273 0.48 9.68 -0.53
C ASN A 273 -0.77 10.45 -0.96
N ILE A 274 -1.92 10.16 -0.34
CA ILE A 274 -3.15 10.93 -0.58
C ILE A 274 -2.95 12.39 -0.13
N ALA A 275 -2.26 12.64 0.99
CA ALA A 275 -1.96 14.00 1.44
C ALA A 275 -1.02 14.73 0.48
N VAL A 276 0.07 14.08 0.02
CA VAL A 276 1.02 14.62 -0.97
C VAL A 276 0.31 14.94 -2.29
N GLN A 277 -0.53 14.03 -2.79
CA GLN A 277 -1.33 14.26 -4.00
C GLN A 277 -2.29 15.45 -3.85
N LYS A 278 -2.96 15.58 -2.70
CA LYS A 278 -3.84 16.72 -2.41
C LYS A 278 -3.07 18.04 -2.32
N LEU A 279 -1.89 18.06 -1.69
CA LEU A 279 -1.04 19.25 -1.61
C LEU A 279 -0.56 19.68 -3.00
N ASN A 280 -0.14 18.74 -3.84
CA ASN A 280 0.26 19.02 -5.22
C ASN A 280 -0.92 19.53 -6.08
N ALA A 281 -2.11 18.95 -5.93
CA ALA A 281 -3.31 19.44 -6.60
C ALA A 281 -3.66 20.87 -6.16
N PHE A 282 -3.52 21.18 -4.87
CA PHE A 282 -3.75 22.52 -4.34
C PHE A 282 -2.71 23.53 -4.84
N SER A 283 -1.42 23.17 -4.86
CA SER A 283 -0.35 23.99 -5.44
C SER A 283 -0.65 24.34 -6.90
N LYS A 284 -1.07 23.35 -7.71
CA LYS A 284 -1.43 23.57 -9.11
C LYS A 284 -2.65 24.49 -9.27
N ALA A 285 -3.68 24.32 -8.45
CA ALA A 285 -4.86 25.20 -8.48
C ALA A 285 -4.49 26.66 -8.13
N VAL A 286 -3.62 26.87 -7.13
CA VAL A 286 -3.12 28.20 -6.76
C VAL A 286 -2.25 28.82 -7.86
N GLU A 287 -1.46 28.00 -8.56
CA GLU A 287 -0.68 28.45 -9.72
C GLU A 287 -1.58 28.87 -10.90
N GLU A 288 -2.61 28.09 -11.20
CA GLU A 288 -3.59 28.42 -12.24
C GLU A 288 -4.36 29.72 -11.93
N LEU A 289 -4.70 29.93 -10.65
CA LEU A 289 -5.25 31.21 -10.18
C LEU A 289 -4.26 32.35 -10.44
N ALA A 290 -2.99 32.18 -10.04
CA ALA A 290 -1.97 33.21 -10.24
C ALA A 290 -1.79 33.58 -11.72
N VAL A 291 -1.80 32.60 -12.62
CA VAL A 291 -1.74 32.80 -14.08
C VAL A 291 -2.97 33.55 -14.58
N THR A 292 -4.16 33.21 -14.08
CA THR A 292 -5.41 33.88 -14.46
C THR A 292 -5.41 35.37 -14.06
N PHE A 293 -4.86 35.70 -12.90
CA PHE A 293 -4.69 37.09 -12.46
C PHE A 293 -3.73 37.89 -13.34
N ASN A 294 -2.80 37.23 -14.04
CA ASN A 294 -1.80 37.86 -14.90
C ASN A 294 -2.19 37.89 -16.40
N LYS A 295 -3.21 37.13 -16.80
CA LYS A 295 -3.69 37.06 -18.20
C LYS A 295 -4.63 38.20 -18.61
N VAL A 296 -5.04 39.05 -17.67
CA VAL A 296 -5.83 40.24 -18.00
C VAL A 296 -4.86 41.29 -18.54
N PRO A 297 -5.04 41.79 -19.77
CA PRO A 297 -4.08 42.71 -20.39
C PRO A 297 -3.80 43.92 -19.50
N GLN A 298 -2.52 44.24 -19.34
CA GLN A 298 -2.09 45.43 -18.63
C GLN A 298 -2.64 46.67 -19.35
N PRO A 299 -3.12 47.70 -18.62
CA PRO A 299 -3.73 48.89 -19.22
C PRO A 299 -2.83 49.58 -20.26
N GLU A 300 -1.51 49.44 -20.14
CA GLU A 300 -0.52 50.10 -21.01
C GLU A 300 -0.62 49.70 -22.49
N GLN A 301 -1.19 48.53 -22.83
CA GLN A 301 -1.33 48.09 -24.23
C GLN A 301 -2.71 48.43 -24.86
N ALA A 302 -3.69 48.85 -24.07
CA ALA A 302 -5.07 49.10 -24.53
C ALA A 302 -5.50 50.58 -24.52
N LEU A 303 -4.60 51.49 -24.13
CA LEU A 303 -4.92 52.90 -23.85
C LEU A 303 -4.72 53.89 -25.02
N GLY A 304 -4.37 53.42 -26.22
CA GLY A 304 -3.96 54.33 -27.30
C GLY A 304 -5.06 55.07 -28.05
N GLU A 305 -6.20 54.42 -28.34
CA GLU A 305 -7.17 54.98 -29.31
C GLU A 305 -8.63 54.96 -28.82
N TYR A 306 -9.06 53.89 -28.16
CA TYR A 306 -10.46 53.72 -27.76
C TYR A 306 -10.86 54.67 -26.60
N ASP A 307 -9.96 54.88 -25.63
CA ASP A 307 -10.21 55.77 -24.49
C ASP A 307 -10.22 57.26 -24.93
N VAL A 308 -9.33 57.64 -25.86
CA VAL A 308 -9.24 59.00 -26.42
C VAL A 308 -10.47 59.35 -27.27
N THR A 309 -10.93 58.42 -28.11
CA THR A 309 -12.15 58.61 -28.91
C THR A 309 -13.35 58.80 -27.99
N SER A 310 -13.48 57.95 -26.96
CA SER A 310 -14.56 58.07 -25.98
C SER A 310 -14.50 59.38 -25.19
N PHE A 311 -13.30 59.90 -24.93
CA PHE A 311 -13.11 61.18 -24.28
C PHE A 311 -13.64 62.32 -25.16
N PHE A 312 -13.30 62.32 -26.45
CA PHE A 312 -13.79 63.33 -27.39
C PHE A 312 -15.30 63.24 -27.62
N ASP A 313 -15.87 62.03 -27.73
CA ASP A 313 -17.31 61.84 -27.85
C ASP A 313 -18.06 62.40 -26.62
N ASN A 314 -17.53 62.19 -25.42
CA ASN A 314 -18.11 62.74 -24.19
C ASN A 314 -18.04 64.28 -24.14
N VAL A 315 -16.95 64.88 -24.65
CA VAL A 315 -16.84 66.33 -24.77
C VAL A 315 -17.82 66.86 -25.81
N ALA A 316 -17.93 66.21 -26.97
CA ALA A 316 -18.84 66.58 -28.06
C ALA A 316 -20.32 66.47 -27.64
N GLU A 317 -20.68 65.42 -26.91
CA GLU A 317 -22.04 65.22 -26.39
C GLU A 317 -22.46 66.35 -25.43
N ARG A 318 -21.54 66.81 -24.57
CA ARG A 318 -21.82 67.88 -23.60
C ARG A 318 -21.80 69.28 -24.19
N VAL A 319 -20.94 69.52 -25.19
CA VAL A 319 -20.65 70.88 -25.67
C VAL A 319 -21.19 71.13 -27.08
N CYS A 320 -21.26 70.12 -27.94
CA CYS A 320 -21.58 70.28 -29.36
C CYS A 320 -23.00 69.82 -29.73
N LYS A 321 -23.61 68.87 -28.99
CA LYS A 321 -24.93 68.32 -29.30
C LYS A 321 -26.00 69.38 -29.59
N ASP A 322 -26.15 70.35 -28.70
CA ASP A 322 -27.14 71.43 -28.84
C ASP A 322 -26.54 72.68 -29.54
N CYS A 323 -25.54 72.51 -30.42
CA CYS A 323 -24.85 73.61 -31.11
C CYS A 323 -25.43 73.79 -32.50
N SER A 324 -25.78 75.03 -32.88
CA SER A 324 -26.20 75.33 -34.25
C SER A 324 -25.12 75.05 -35.30
N LEU A 325 -23.84 75.00 -34.89
CA LEU A 325 -22.69 74.70 -35.75
C LEU A 325 -22.20 73.24 -35.66
N CYS A 326 -22.91 72.35 -34.95
CA CYS A 326 -22.47 70.97 -34.71
C CYS A 326 -22.17 70.20 -36.01
N ILE A 327 -23.11 70.24 -36.97
CA ILE A 327 -22.98 69.60 -38.29
C ILE A 327 -21.78 70.18 -39.06
N TYR A 328 -21.55 71.49 -38.96
CA TYR A 328 -20.42 72.11 -39.62
C TYR A 328 -19.07 71.63 -39.06
N CYS A 329 -18.95 71.52 -37.73
CA CYS A 329 -17.71 71.10 -37.06
C CYS A 329 -17.43 69.59 -37.21
N TRP A 330 -18.45 68.74 -37.06
CA TRP A 330 -18.29 67.28 -36.96
C TRP A 330 -18.57 66.52 -38.25
N ASP A 331 -19.24 67.11 -39.25
CA ASP A 331 -19.48 66.49 -40.56
C ASP A 331 -18.59 67.14 -41.65
N ARG A 332 -18.66 68.46 -41.80
CA ARG A 332 -17.91 69.17 -42.87
C ARG A 332 -16.45 69.45 -42.56
N LYS A 333 -16.10 69.69 -41.30
CA LYS A 333 -14.72 70.00 -40.84
C LYS A 333 -14.19 68.98 -39.82
N PHE A 334 -14.62 67.72 -39.92
CA PHE A 334 -14.26 66.66 -38.95
C PHE A 334 -12.76 66.60 -38.63
N ASN A 335 -11.90 66.48 -39.66
CA ASN A 335 -10.45 66.34 -39.46
C ASN A 335 -9.82 67.52 -38.71
N SER A 336 -10.21 68.75 -39.06
CA SER A 336 -9.70 69.95 -38.41
C SER A 336 -10.18 70.08 -36.96
N THR A 337 -11.44 69.73 -36.69
CA THR A 337 -12.02 69.69 -35.34
C THR A 337 -11.34 68.63 -34.48
N TYR A 338 -11.14 67.42 -35.02
CA TYR A 338 -10.49 66.32 -34.32
C TYR A 338 -9.03 66.65 -33.96
N GLN A 339 -8.26 67.21 -34.90
CA GLN A 339 -6.88 67.66 -34.64
C GLN A 339 -6.81 68.77 -33.60
N ALA A 340 -7.76 69.71 -33.61
CA ALA A 340 -7.83 70.77 -32.60
C ALA A 340 -8.12 70.18 -31.21
N MET A 341 -9.05 69.24 -31.10
CA MET A 341 -9.35 68.54 -29.83
C MET A 341 -8.17 67.71 -29.33
N PHE A 342 -7.44 67.07 -30.24
CA PHE A 342 -6.22 66.34 -29.91
C PHE A 342 -5.11 67.27 -29.40
N SER A 343 -4.88 68.40 -30.07
CA SER A 343 -3.90 69.40 -29.63
C SER A 343 -4.25 69.97 -28.24
N MET A 344 -5.55 70.19 -27.97
CA MET A 344 -6.01 70.59 -26.65
C MET A 344 -5.81 69.47 -25.61
N LEU A 345 -6.01 68.20 -25.97
CA LEU A 345 -5.71 67.09 -25.08
C LEU A 345 -4.21 66.97 -24.75
N GLU A 346 -3.32 67.18 -25.73
CA GLU A 346 -1.87 67.22 -25.49
C GLU A 346 -1.49 68.34 -24.51
N GLU A 347 -2.09 69.53 -24.65
CA GLU A 347 -1.89 70.62 -23.70
C GLU A 347 -2.46 70.32 -22.30
N LEU A 348 -3.57 69.57 -22.19
CA LEU A 348 -4.06 69.05 -20.90
C LEU A 348 -3.07 68.07 -20.28
N GLU A 349 -2.50 67.16 -21.06
CA GLU A 349 -1.51 66.20 -20.56
C GLU A 349 -0.23 66.89 -20.11
N ARG A 350 0.18 67.96 -20.79
CA ARG A 350 1.40 68.71 -20.47
C ARG A 350 1.25 69.66 -19.30
N LYS A 351 0.17 70.45 -19.25
CA LYS A 351 -0.04 71.51 -18.24
C LYS A 351 -0.96 71.10 -17.09
N GLY A 352 -1.80 70.09 -17.30
CA GLY A 352 -2.82 69.64 -16.35
C GLY A 352 -4.11 70.46 -16.35
N LYS A 353 -4.16 71.57 -17.09
CA LYS A 353 -5.34 72.44 -17.24
C LYS A 353 -5.23 73.26 -18.53
N LEU A 354 -6.33 73.38 -19.26
CA LEU A 354 -6.45 74.28 -20.40
C LEU A 354 -6.86 75.67 -19.95
N THR A 355 -6.27 76.69 -20.58
CA THR A 355 -6.76 78.06 -20.55
C THR A 355 -7.26 78.48 -21.94
N PRO A 356 -8.07 79.55 -22.07
CA PRO A 356 -8.56 80.01 -23.37
C PRO A 356 -7.47 80.36 -24.38
N GLU A 357 -6.25 80.68 -23.92
CA GLU A 357 -5.08 80.97 -24.77
C GLU A 357 -4.48 79.71 -25.42
N ASP A 358 -4.79 78.52 -24.89
CA ASP A 358 -4.29 77.23 -25.37
C ASP A 358 -5.19 76.60 -26.44
N VAL A 359 -6.31 77.25 -26.76
CA VAL A 359 -7.19 76.83 -27.85
C VAL A 359 -6.52 77.16 -29.18
N PRO A 360 -6.30 76.18 -30.08
CA PRO A 360 -5.69 76.43 -31.38
C PRO A 360 -6.36 77.56 -32.15
N GLN A 361 -5.59 78.40 -32.85
CA GLN A 361 -6.13 79.56 -33.58
C GLN A 361 -7.21 79.18 -34.61
N CYS A 362 -7.16 77.97 -35.17
CA CYS A 362 -8.18 77.40 -36.05
C CYS A 362 -9.53 77.14 -35.36
N PHE A 363 -9.60 77.24 -34.02
CA PHE A 363 -10.74 76.98 -33.17
C PHE A 363 -11.06 78.14 -32.19
N SER A 364 -10.33 79.26 -32.31
CA SER A 364 -10.54 80.45 -31.48
C SER A 364 -11.90 81.12 -31.76
N ASN A 365 -12.23 82.17 -31.00
CA ASN A 365 -13.57 82.78 -30.87
C ASN A 365 -14.37 83.03 -32.17
N ASP A 366 -13.72 83.09 -33.33
CA ASP A 366 -14.34 83.27 -34.64
C ASP A 366 -14.90 81.98 -35.28
N SER A 367 -14.53 80.78 -34.78
CA SER A 367 -14.96 79.48 -35.33
C SER A 367 -15.81 78.63 -34.38
N CYS A 368 -15.66 78.78 -33.05
CA CYS A 368 -16.49 78.09 -32.06
C CYS A 368 -17.22 79.08 -31.15
N ALA A 369 -18.54 79.19 -31.29
CA ALA A 369 -19.38 80.07 -30.46
C ALA A 369 -19.40 79.69 -28.96
N ARG A 370 -18.93 78.49 -28.60
CA ARG A 370 -18.91 77.95 -27.23
C ARG A 370 -17.51 77.59 -26.73
N ALA A 371 -16.46 78.23 -27.25
CA ALA A 371 -15.06 77.93 -26.92
C ALA A 371 -14.77 77.94 -25.40
N LYS A 372 -15.31 78.90 -24.63
CA LYS A 372 -15.14 78.95 -23.17
C LYS A 372 -15.75 77.73 -22.45
N ILE A 373 -16.96 77.35 -22.86
CA ILE A 373 -17.69 76.18 -22.31
C ILE A 373 -16.97 74.88 -22.69
N LEU A 374 -16.37 74.82 -23.87
CA LEU A 374 -15.53 73.71 -24.32
C LEU A 374 -14.33 73.51 -23.41
N VAL A 375 -13.58 74.59 -23.13
CA VAL A 375 -12.42 74.57 -22.24
C VAL A 375 -12.79 74.10 -20.83
N GLU A 376 -13.89 74.60 -20.26
CA GLU A 376 -14.37 74.18 -18.94
C GLU A 376 -14.76 72.70 -18.89
N ASN A 377 -15.49 72.22 -19.91
CA ASN A 377 -15.90 70.81 -19.98
C ASN A 377 -14.70 69.87 -20.24
N MET A 378 -13.75 70.26 -21.09
CA MET A 378 -12.53 69.50 -21.30
C MET A 378 -11.71 69.38 -20.02
N ASN A 379 -11.55 70.47 -19.26
CA ASN A 379 -10.88 70.43 -17.96
C ASN A 379 -11.59 69.48 -16.98
N SER A 380 -12.91 69.59 -16.83
CA SER A 380 -13.68 68.75 -15.91
C SER A 380 -13.65 67.27 -16.30
N LEU A 381 -13.85 66.96 -17.58
CA LEU A 381 -13.78 65.58 -18.08
C LEU A 381 -12.38 65.00 -17.96
N TYR A 382 -11.34 65.82 -18.15
CA TYR A 382 -9.96 65.38 -18.03
C TYR A 382 -9.57 65.03 -16.60
N GLU A 383 -10.07 65.75 -15.60
CA GLU A 383 -9.87 65.36 -14.18
C GLU A 383 -10.42 63.96 -13.90
N VAL A 384 -11.63 63.65 -14.38
CA VAL A 384 -12.25 62.34 -14.24
C VAL A 384 -11.47 61.27 -15.01
N TYR A 385 -11.07 61.57 -16.25
CA TYR A 385 -10.26 60.69 -17.10
C TYR A 385 -8.92 60.34 -16.44
N ARG A 386 -8.21 61.34 -15.91
CA ARG A 386 -6.92 61.16 -15.21
C ARG A 386 -7.07 60.28 -13.97
N VAL A 387 -8.11 60.50 -13.16
CA VAL A 387 -8.37 59.67 -11.98
C VAL A 387 -8.67 58.22 -12.40
N ASN A 388 -9.47 58.01 -13.45
CA ASN A 388 -9.76 56.67 -13.96
C ASN A 388 -8.51 55.96 -14.49
N LEU A 389 -7.63 56.67 -15.21
CA LEU A 389 -6.33 56.15 -15.65
C LEU A 389 -5.44 55.71 -14.48
N LEU A 390 -5.33 56.55 -13.45
CA LEU A 390 -4.56 56.23 -12.24
C LEU A 390 -5.12 55.00 -11.52
N TRP A 391 -6.44 54.87 -11.42
CA TRP A 391 -7.07 53.69 -10.84
C TRP A 391 -6.87 52.44 -11.69
N LYS A 392 -7.01 52.52 -13.02
CA LYS A 392 -6.71 51.41 -13.94
C LYS A 392 -5.27 50.92 -13.75
N LYS A 393 -4.30 51.84 -13.67
CA LYS A 393 -2.89 51.52 -13.43
C LYS A 393 -2.66 50.85 -12.07
N ARG A 394 -3.18 51.43 -10.98
CA ARG A 394 -3.06 50.85 -9.62
C ARG A 394 -3.68 49.45 -9.52
N VAL A 395 -4.82 49.23 -10.15
CA VAL A 395 -5.47 47.91 -10.19
C VAL A 395 -4.62 46.91 -10.98
N GLY A 396 -4.01 47.33 -12.09
CA GLY A 396 -3.05 46.51 -12.85
C GLY A 396 -1.83 46.10 -12.02
N GLU A 397 -1.17 47.08 -11.39
CA GLU A 397 -0.01 46.85 -10.51
C GLU A 397 -0.36 45.93 -9.33
N SER A 398 -1.50 46.18 -8.67
CA SER A 398 -1.98 45.35 -7.56
C SER A 398 -2.24 43.90 -7.98
N ARG A 399 -2.76 43.67 -9.19
CA ARG A 399 -2.98 42.32 -9.72
C ARG A 399 -1.66 41.58 -9.98
N GLY A 400 -0.66 42.28 -10.53
CA GLY A 400 0.68 41.73 -10.72
C GLY A 400 1.32 41.28 -9.41
N LEU A 401 1.22 42.11 -8.35
CA LEU A 401 1.71 41.77 -7.02
C LEU A 401 0.99 40.55 -6.42
N VAL A 402 -0.34 40.51 -6.52
CA VAL A 402 -1.13 39.37 -6.02
C VAL A 402 -0.77 38.07 -6.77
N SER A 403 -0.56 38.14 -8.09
CA SER A 403 -0.11 36.99 -8.88
C SER A 403 1.24 36.46 -8.40
N GLN A 404 2.22 37.34 -8.16
CA GLN A 404 3.53 36.94 -7.63
C GLN A 404 3.43 36.30 -6.23
N GLN A 405 2.58 36.84 -5.36
CA GLN A 405 2.33 36.25 -4.04
C GLN A 405 1.71 34.85 -4.14
N LEU A 406 0.70 34.66 -5.00
CA LEU A 406 0.08 33.36 -5.24
C LEU A 406 1.08 32.34 -5.81
N GLN A 407 1.95 32.74 -6.73
CA GLN A 407 3.04 31.88 -7.21
C GLN A 407 4.04 31.52 -6.10
N GLY A 408 4.31 32.43 -5.17
CA GLY A 408 5.13 32.16 -3.99
C GLY A 408 4.50 31.10 -3.09
N VAL A 409 3.20 31.23 -2.81
CA VAL A 409 2.42 30.26 -2.02
C VAL A 409 2.38 28.90 -2.69
N SER A 410 2.09 28.84 -3.99
CA SER A 410 2.10 27.57 -4.74
C SER A 410 3.45 26.85 -4.64
N ARG A 411 4.57 27.56 -4.82
CA ARG A 411 5.92 27.00 -4.69
C ARG A 411 6.22 26.47 -3.29
N MET A 412 5.79 27.18 -2.24
CA MET A 412 5.95 26.69 -0.87
C MET A 412 5.17 25.40 -0.62
N ILE A 413 3.94 25.31 -1.14
CA ILE A 413 3.10 24.11 -0.98
C ILE A 413 3.68 22.92 -1.74
N ALA A 414 4.16 23.13 -2.97
CA ALA A 414 4.86 22.10 -3.73
C ALA A 414 6.13 21.60 -3.02
N LYS A 415 6.90 22.52 -2.43
CA LYS A 415 8.10 22.17 -1.65
C LYS A 415 7.76 21.32 -0.42
N LEU A 416 6.72 21.68 0.33
CA LEU A 416 6.25 20.90 1.47
C LEU A 416 5.78 19.49 1.05
N ALA A 417 5.07 19.38 -0.06
CA ALA A 417 4.63 18.08 -0.59
C ALA A 417 5.83 17.17 -0.92
N ASN A 418 6.87 17.73 -1.53
CA ASN A 418 8.09 16.99 -1.88
C ASN A 418 8.92 16.59 -0.65
N GLU A 419 8.99 17.44 0.38
CA GLU A 419 9.68 17.11 1.63
C GLU A 419 9.02 15.92 2.35
N ILE A 420 7.68 15.89 2.40
CA ILE A 420 6.91 14.79 3.00
C ILE A 420 7.12 13.47 2.23
N ASP A 421 7.13 13.53 0.89
CA ASP A 421 7.30 12.34 0.05
C ASP A 421 8.73 11.76 0.15
N PHE A 422 9.75 12.62 0.10
CA PHE A 422 11.16 12.23 0.22
C PHE A 422 11.48 11.65 1.60
N GLU A 423 10.98 12.25 2.68
CA GLU A 423 11.22 11.76 4.03
C GLU A 423 10.60 10.37 4.26
N SER A 424 9.43 10.11 3.67
CA SER A 424 8.73 8.82 3.80
C SER A 424 9.44 7.68 3.05
N SER A 425 9.88 7.93 1.81
CA SER A 425 10.54 6.94 0.96
C SER A 425 11.98 6.61 1.41
N PHE A 426 12.72 7.62 1.89
CA PHE A 426 14.08 7.42 2.41
C PHE A 426 14.10 6.58 3.69
N LYS A 427 13.15 6.80 4.62
CA LYS A 427 13.06 6.04 5.88
C LYS A 427 12.79 4.55 5.62
N GLU A 428 11.88 4.23 4.70
CA GLU A 428 11.53 2.84 4.38
C GLU A 428 12.69 2.05 3.76
N GLU A 429 13.44 2.67 2.84
CA GLU A 429 14.60 2.01 2.22
C GLU A 429 15.68 1.69 3.26
N MET A 430 15.92 2.63 4.18
CA MET A 430 16.85 2.48 5.29
C MET A 430 16.40 1.42 6.29
N GLU A 431 15.12 1.40 6.67
CA GLU A 431 14.53 0.37 7.55
C GLU A 431 14.69 -1.03 6.96
N ARG A 432 14.39 -1.19 5.66
CA ARG A 432 14.52 -2.48 4.96
C ARG A 432 15.97 -2.94 4.85
N LYS A 433 16.90 -2.03 4.54
CA LYS A 433 18.34 -2.33 4.53
C LYS A 433 18.83 -2.77 5.90
N LEU A 434 18.41 -2.07 6.95
CA LEU A 434 18.80 -2.38 8.32
C LEU A 434 18.21 -3.72 8.81
N TYR A 435 16.96 -4.00 8.44
CA TYR A 435 16.29 -5.26 8.73
C TYR A 435 17.02 -6.45 8.12
N ASN A 436 17.37 -6.37 6.83
CA ASN A 436 18.07 -7.43 6.12
C ASN A 436 19.47 -7.71 6.70
N GLU A 437 20.24 -6.67 7.02
CA GLU A 437 21.57 -6.85 7.62
C GLU A 437 21.51 -7.41 9.04
N LEU A 438 20.53 -7.01 9.87
CA LEU A 438 20.38 -7.59 11.20
C LEU A 438 19.99 -9.07 11.16
N ILE A 439 19.11 -9.48 10.24
CA ILE A 439 18.77 -10.91 10.06
C ILE A 439 19.96 -11.72 9.57
N LYS A 440 20.72 -11.20 8.60
CA LYS A 440 21.92 -11.86 8.06
C LYS A 440 22.97 -12.13 9.13
N ASN A 441 23.05 -11.27 10.15
CA ASN A 441 23.95 -11.43 11.30
C ASN A 441 23.33 -12.22 12.47
N GLY A 442 22.18 -12.87 12.27
CA GLY A 442 21.58 -13.81 13.23
C GLY A 442 20.72 -13.17 14.32
N PHE A 443 20.26 -11.93 14.15
CA PHE A 443 19.31 -11.30 15.07
C PHE A 443 17.86 -11.62 14.69
N SER A 444 17.03 -11.96 15.68
CA SER A 444 15.58 -12.09 15.50
C SER A 444 14.93 -10.71 15.67
N VAL A 445 14.78 -9.99 14.55
CA VAL A 445 14.15 -8.66 14.51
C VAL A 445 12.66 -8.80 14.17
N GLY A 446 11.82 -8.10 14.92
CA GLY A 446 10.38 -8.00 14.66
C GLY A 446 10.05 -6.76 13.85
N GLU A 447 10.40 -5.58 14.37
CA GLU A 447 10.07 -4.28 13.79
C GLU A 447 11.25 -3.32 14.00
N ILE A 448 11.53 -2.48 13.02
CA ILE A 448 12.51 -1.41 13.09
C ILE A 448 11.77 -0.12 12.77
N MET A 449 11.96 0.89 13.61
CA MET A 449 11.42 2.22 13.40
C MET A 449 12.58 3.20 13.39
N ILE A 450 12.68 3.97 12.31
CA ILE A 450 13.65 5.05 12.16
C ILE A 450 12.91 6.37 12.23
N GLU A 451 13.14 7.11 13.32
CA GLU A 451 12.67 8.48 13.46
C GLU A 451 13.83 9.45 13.28
N GLN A 452 13.56 10.55 12.60
CA GLN A 452 14.49 11.65 12.43
C GLN A 452 13.81 12.87 13.02
N ASP A 453 14.44 13.46 14.03
CA ASP A 453 13.93 14.65 14.68
C ASP A 453 14.19 15.90 13.82
N TYR A 454 13.55 17.02 14.14
CA TYR A 454 13.65 18.31 13.41
C TYR A 454 15.09 18.84 13.30
N GLU A 455 16.02 18.28 14.07
CA GLU A 455 17.42 18.67 14.18
C GLU A 455 18.40 17.64 13.56
N ASP A 456 17.94 16.78 12.64
CA ASP A 456 18.72 15.71 11.97
C ASP A 456 19.29 14.65 12.95
N LYS A 457 18.68 14.56 14.14
CA LYS A 457 18.99 13.51 15.13
C LYS A 457 18.23 12.25 14.76
N LEU A 458 18.99 11.22 14.42
CA LEU A 458 18.47 9.92 14.03
C LEU A 458 18.25 9.08 15.29
N GLU A 459 17.01 8.68 15.55
CA GLU A 459 16.61 7.76 16.61
C GLU A 459 16.13 6.46 15.97
N ILE A 460 16.69 5.34 16.39
CA ILE A 460 16.34 4.02 15.84
C ILE A 460 15.83 3.16 16.98
N VAL A 461 14.62 2.66 16.83
CA VAL A 461 14.01 1.72 17.78
C VAL A 461 13.94 0.36 17.11
N VAL A 462 14.60 -0.63 17.71
CA VAL A 462 14.61 -2.02 17.23
C VAL A 462 13.83 -2.88 18.21
N GLN A 463 12.75 -3.50 17.73
CA GLN A 463 12.03 -4.53 18.46
C GLN A 463 12.59 -5.90 18.08
N SER A 464 13.03 -6.67 19.08
CA SER A 464 13.58 -8.02 18.91
C SER A 464 12.84 -9.02 19.79
N ASN A 465 12.62 -10.25 19.29
CA ASN A 465 11.84 -11.28 20.00
C ASN A 465 12.63 -12.05 21.07
N ALA A 466 13.96 -11.99 21.01
CA ALA A 466 14.88 -12.44 22.04
C ALA A 466 16.31 -12.06 21.63
N CYS A 467 17.09 -11.56 22.58
CA CYS A 467 18.51 -11.32 22.32
C CYS A 467 19.31 -12.64 22.42
N PRO A 468 20.10 -13.05 21.40
CA PRO A 468 20.87 -14.30 21.42
C PRO A 468 22.01 -14.37 22.47
N GLY A 469 22.13 -13.39 23.37
CA GLY A 469 23.06 -13.39 24.50
C GLY A 469 23.45 -11.98 24.96
N ILE A 470 23.88 -11.84 26.22
CA ILE A 470 24.22 -10.54 26.86
C ILE A 470 25.22 -9.71 26.05
N ASN A 471 26.19 -10.37 25.38
CA ASN A 471 27.26 -9.68 24.64
C ASN A 471 26.97 -9.48 23.14
N LYS A 472 26.19 -10.36 22.49
CA LYS A 472 25.91 -10.27 21.05
C LYS A 472 25.02 -9.08 20.71
N CYS A 473 23.88 -8.89 21.41
CA CYS A 473 23.11 -7.68 21.16
C CYS A 473 23.82 -6.45 21.66
N ARG A 474 24.61 -6.52 22.75
CA ARG A 474 25.23 -5.34 23.35
C ARG A 474 26.33 -4.72 22.48
N ASN A 475 27.12 -5.53 21.77
CA ASN A 475 28.30 -5.02 21.06
C ASN A 475 28.23 -5.13 19.53
N GLU A 476 27.52 -6.11 18.97
CA GLU A 476 27.49 -6.30 17.50
C GLU A 476 26.37 -5.48 16.84
N MET A 477 25.23 -5.34 17.50
CA MET A 477 24.08 -4.59 16.96
C MET A 477 24.41 -3.11 16.76
N ASP A 478 25.09 -2.48 17.71
CA ASP A 478 25.55 -1.09 17.64
C ASP A 478 26.48 -0.85 16.43
N LYS A 479 27.36 -1.81 16.13
CA LYS A 479 28.30 -1.75 14.99
C LYS A 479 27.57 -1.91 13.66
N ILE A 480 26.63 -2.84 13.57
CA ILE A 480 25.84 -3.09 12.35
C ILE A 480 24.98 -1.87 12.04
N ILE A 481 24.26 -1.35 13.04
CA ILE A 481 23.43 -0.15 12.89
C ILE A 481 24.30 1.04 12.47
N SER A 482 25.44 1.27 13.13
CA SER A 482 26.34 2.36 12.75
C SER A 482 26.91 2.22 11.33
N LYS A 483 27.16 0.98 10.87
CA LYS A 483 27.66 0.71 9.52
C LYS A 483 26.60 0.95 8.44
N VAL A 484 25.37 0.50 8.68
CA VAL A 484 24.26 0.64 7.72
C VAL A 484 23.81 2.09 7.61
N ILE A 485 23.76 2.81 8.72
CA ILE A 485 23.35 4.23 8.78
C ILE A 485 24.49 5.17 8.36
N GLY A 486 25.75 4.73 8.45
CA GLY A 486 26.93 5.55 8.13
C GLY A 486 27.27 6.61 9.20
N LYS A 487 26.48 6.71 10.29
CA LYS A 487 26.75 7.57 11.46
C LYS A 487 27.09 6.68 12.67
N ARG A 488 27.91 7.18 13.61
CA ARG A 488 28.17 6.46 14.87
C ARG A 488 26.92 6.50 15.76
N MET A 489 26.32 5.35 16.00
CA MET A 489 25.13 5.21 16.83
C MET A 489 25.50 4.64 18.19
N ALA A 490 24.88 5.14 19.25
CA ALA A 490 25.01 4.65 20.61
C ALA A 490 23.65 4.28 21.19
N ARG A 491 23.63 3.28 22.06
CA ARG A 491 22.40 2.86 22.74
C ARG A 491 22.03 3.84 23.85
N LYS A 492 20.77 4.30 23.84
CA LYS A 492 20.19 5.13 24.90
C LYS A 492 19.56 4.30 26.02
N GLY A 493 19.02 3.13 25.68
CA GLY A 493 18.42 2.21 26.65
C GLY A 493 17.84 0.95 26.01
N TYR A 494 17.45 -0.02 26.83
CA TYR A 494 16.69 -1.18 26.40
C TYR A 494 15.64 -1.54 27.46
N ILE A 495 14.46 -1.94 26.99
CA ILE A 495 13.38 -2.44 27.83
C ILE A 495 13.06 -3.85 27.33
N CYS A 496 13.31 -4.85 28.18
CA CYS A 496 12.97 -6.23 27.90
C CYS A 496 11.94 -6.72 28.92
N SER A 497 10.84 -7.30 28.45
CA SER A 497 9.85 -7.91 29.37
C SER A 497 10.45 -9.11 30.11
N PRO A 498 10.24 -9.25 31.44
CA PRO A 498 10.79 -10.36 32.19
C PRO A 498 10.17 -11.73 31.80
N ALA A 499 11.07 -12.70 31.59
CA ALA A 499 10.90 -14.16 31.63
C ALA A 499 9.50 -14.77 31.39
N LYS A 500 9.14 -14.93 30.12
CA LYS A 500 8.61 -16.17 29.51
C LYS A 500 9.18 -16.22 28.08
N MET A 501 9.32 -17.42 27.49
CA MET A 501 10.06 -17.77 26.25
C MET A 501 9.85 -16.91 24.97
N ASN A 502 9.07 -15.81 25.01
CA ASN A 502 8.88 -14.81 23.96
C ASN A 502 9.07 -13.38 24.52
N SER A 503 10.22 -13.08 25.13
CA SER A 503 10.50 -11.75 25.68
C SER A 503 10.82 -10.76 24.56
N LYS A 504 9.84 -9.94 24.17
CA LYS A 504 10.09 -8.79 23.31
C LYS A 504 11.01 -7.80 24.03
N CYS A 505 12.11 -7.43 23.37
CA CYS A 505 13.02 -6.39 23.79
C CYS A 505 12.88 -5.21 22.82
N MET A 506 12.70 -4.01 23.38
CA MET A 506 12.82 -2.75 22.64
C MET A 506 14.16 -2.13 22.96
N ILE A 507 14.98 -1.90 21.94
CA ILE A 507 16.32 -1.33 22.07
C ILE A 507 16.33 -0.02 21.31
N ARG A 508 16.77 1.05 21.97
CA ARG A 508 16.75 2.41 21.42
C ARG A 508 18.18 2.91 21.19
N PHE A 509 18.42 3.40 19.99
CA PHE A 509 19.70 3.93 19.52
C PHE A 509 19.54 5.40 19.15
N THR A 510 20.57 6.18 19.43
CA THR A 510 20.64 7.60 19.08
C THR A 510 22.03 7.89 18.54
N SER A 511 22.17 8.98 17.79
CA SER A 511 23.49 9.44 17.32
C SER A 511 24.43 9.67 18.50
N LYS A 512 25.63 9.10 18.46
CA LYS A 512 26.63 9.24 19.53
C LYS A 512 27.27 10.63 19.44
N GLU A 513 27.09 11.45 20.47
CA GLU A 513 27.81 12.72 20.61
C GLU A 513 29.32 12.50 20.61
N MET A 514 30.03 13.25 19.78
CA MET A 514 31.49 13.09 19.60
C MET A 514 32.31 13.99 20.53
N LEU A 515 31.73 15.00 21.17
CA LEU A 515 32.44 16.03 21.93
C LEU A 515 31.67 16.38 23.21
N GLY A 516 32.38 16.47 24.34
CA GLY A 516 31.86 17.04 25.58
C GLY A 516 32.38 18.46 25.75
N VAL A 517 31.51 19.40 26.10
CA VAL A 517 31.87 20.81 26.29
C VAL A 517 31.97 21.09 27.78
N THR A 518 33.12 21.62 28.22
CA THR A 518 33.32 22.15 29.58
C THR A 518 33.58 23.64 29.47
N VAL A 519 32.81 24.45 30.17
CA VAL A 519 32.94 25.92 30.15
C VAL A 519 33.47 26.39 31.49
N GLY A 520 34.54 27.17 31.44
CA GLY A 520 35.09 27.91 32.57
C GLY A 520 34.95 29.41 32.33
N LEU A 521 34.66 30.17 33.38
CA LEU A 521 34.48 31.60 33.29
C LEU A 521 35.28 32.32 34.38
N ALA A 522 36.01 33.35 33.99
CA ALA A 522 36.65 34.30 34.88
C ALA A 522 36.06 35.69 34.64
N ARG A 523 35.73 36.41 35.72
CA ARG A 523 35.19 37.78 35.66
C ARG A 523 36.05 38.70 36.52
N VAL A 524 36.34 39.89 35.99
CA VAL A 524 36.99 40.97 36.74
C VAL A 524 36.12 42.21 36.62
N SER A 525 35.86 42.88 37.74
CA SER A 525 35.16 44.16 37.77
C SER A 525 36.16 45.31 37.92
N LYS A 526 35.84 46.46 37.29
CA LYS A 526 36.62 47.69 37.50
C LYS A 526 36.54 48.08 38.98
N ASN A 527 37.69 48.34 39.59
CA ASN A 527 37.82 48.76 41.00
C ASN A 527 37.17 47.83 42.03
N HIS A 528 37.12 46.52 41.76
CA HIS A 528 36.56 45.50 42.67
C HIS A 528 35.10 45.72 43.08
N TYR A 529 34.33 46.48 42.30
CA TYR A 529 32.89 46.62 42.54
C TYR A 529 32.15 45.30 42.34
N LYS A 530 31.04 45.09 43.07
CA LYS A 530 30.25 43.85 43.02
C LYS A 530 29.63 43.54 41.64
N VAL A 531 29.50 44.54 40.77
CA VAL A 531 28.87 44.42 39.45
C VAL A 531 29.87 44.86 38.38
N SER A 532 30.05 44.04 37.35
CA SER A 532 30.74 44.41 36.10
C SER A 532 29.69 44.71 35.02
N GLY A 533 29.99 45.67 34.13
CA GLY A 533 29.15 45.98 32.96
C GLY A 533 29.23 44.95 31.84
N ASP A 534 30.23 44.07 31.87
CA ASP A 534 30.36 42.98 30.91
C ASP A 534 29.33 41.88 31.22
N SER A 535 28.60 41.47 30.18
CA SER A 535 27.59 40.42 30.22
C SER A 535 28.05 39.23 29.40
N TYR A 536 27.74 38.03 29.88
CA TYR A 536 28.01 36.78 29.16
C TYR A 536 26.83 35.83 29.37
N THR A 537 26.63 34.93 28.42
CA THR A 537 25.70 33.81 28.55
C THR A 537 26.31 32.55 27.99
N PHE A 538 26.03 31.44 28.64
CA PHE A 538 26.32 30.14 28.08
C PHE A 538 25.17 29.20 28.37
N MET A 539 24.72 28.49 27.33
CA MET A 539 23.65 27.52 27.46
C MET A 539 23.78 26.46 26.39
N GLU A 540 23.39 25.25 26.78
CA GLU A 540 23.12 24.18 25.84
C GLU A 540 21.73 24.44 25.23
N LEU A 541 21.69 24.54 23.91
CA LEU A 541 20.44 24.62 23.15
C LEU A 541 19.82 23.23 23.02
N LYS A 542 18.52 23.16 22.72
CA LYS A 542 17.81 21.89 22.49
C LYS A 542 18.45 21.04 21.38
N ASP A 543 19.15 21.69 20.44
CA ASP A 543 19.92 21.06 19.37
C ASP A 543 21.27 20.49 19.79
N LYS A 544 21.58 20.46 21.10
CA LYS A 544 22.88 20.03 21.64
C LYS A 544 24.05 20.82 21.04
N LYS A 545 23.78 21.98 20.43
CA LYS A 545 24.79 23.01 20.20
C LYS A 545 24.96 23.80 21.47
N TYR A 546 26.17 24.31 21.65
CA TYR A 546 26.53 25.05 22.84
C TYR A 546 26.78 26.50 22.45
N VAL A 547 26.04 27.43 23.04
CA VAL A 547 26.20 28.86 22.79
C VAL A 547 27.12 29.45 23.84
N LEU A 548 28.05 30.28 23.38
CA LEU A 548 28.89 31.17 24.17
C LEU A 548 28.69 32.57 23.59
N GLY A 549 28.16 33.49 24.39
CA GLY A 549 27.81 34.85 23.97
C GLY A 549 28.14 35.89 25.01
#